data_AF-A0A7C0U0C8-F1
#
_entry.id   AF-A0A7C0U0C8-F1
#
_cell.length_a   1.000
_cell.length_b   1.000
_cell.length_c   1.000
_cell.angle_alpha   90.00
_cell.angle_beta   90.00
_cell.angle_gamma   90.00
#
_symmetry.space_group_name_H-M   'P 1'
#
loop_
_entity.id
_entity.type
_entity.pdbx_description
1 polymer ?
#
loop_
_entity_poly.entity_id
_entity_poly.type
_entity_poly.pdbx_seq_one_letter_code
_entity_poly.pdbx_strand_id
1 'polypeptide(L)'
;MNLDELGYRGFLEDVERISEELSSLIDRGKSFLVICHNDADGLSSGAIASVMLLREGASFLTRSVKGIDEVITSLKELPEGVIPILTDIGSGYLD
;
A
#
# COMPACT_ATOMS: atom_id res chain seq x y z
N MET A 1 20.81 3.77 -23.93
CA MET A 1 20.04 3.28 -22.78
C MET A 1 18.92 2.42 -23.34
N ASN A 2 18.80 1.16 -22.91
CA ASN A 2 17.71 0.29 -23.37
C ASN A 2 16.38 0.79 -22.76
N LEU A 3 15.26 0.59 -23.47
CA LEU A 3 13.90 0.87 -22.97
C LEU A 3 13.66 0.23 -21.59
N ASP A 4 14.19 -0.97 -21.36
CA ASP A 4 14.09 -1.69 -20.09
C ASP A 4 14.80 -0.95 -18.93
N GLU A 5 15.91 -0.28 -19.23
CA GLU A 5 16.72 0.45 -18.26
C GLU A 5 16.08 1.79 -17.88
N LEU A 6 15.42 2.45 -18.85
CA LEU A 6 14.60 3.63 -18.62
C LEU A 6 13.36 3.31 -17.78
N GLY A 7 12.67 2.20 -18.09
CA GLY A 7 11.51 1.75 -17.32
C GLY A 7 11.86 1.38 -15.88
N TYR A 8 12.97 0.66 -15.67
CA TYR A 8 13.45 0.32 -14.33
C TYR A 8 13.79 1.54 -13.49
N ARG A 9 14.44 2.55 -14.09
CA ARG A 9 14.74 3.81 -13.39
C ARG A 9 13.49 4.57 -13.00
N GLY A 10 12.53 4.69 -13.92
CA GLY A 10 11.25 5.35 -13.61
C GLY A 10 10.51 4.67 -12.46
N PHE A 11 10.53 3.33 -12.42
CA PHE A 11 9.97 2.58 -11.29
C PHE A 11 10.67 2.90 -9.96
N LEU A 12 12.01 2.95 -9.93
CA LEU A 12 12.74 3.31 -8.72
C LEU A 12 12.48 4.75 -8.26
N GLU A 13 12.36 5.69 -9.20
CA GLU A 13 12.01 7.09 -8.91
C GLU A 13 10.61 7.19 -8.27
N ASP A 14 9.64 6.40 -8.75
CA ASP A 14 8.31 6.32 -8.12
C ASP A 14 8.35 5.69 -6.73
N VAL A 15 9.13 4.61 -6.54
CA VAL A 15 9.32 3.98 -5.23
C VAL A 15 9.93 4.97 -4.23
N GLU A 16 10.97 5.70 -4.63
CA GLU A 16 11.62 6.72 -3.79
C GLU A 16 10.62 7.81 -3.38
N ARG A 17 9.91 8.39 -4.35
CA ARG A 17 8.90 9.43 -4.12
C ARG A 17 7.80 8.97 -3.15
N ILE A 18 7.25 7.76 -3.36
CA ILE A 18 6.20 7.22 -2.49
C ILE A 18 6.74 6.90 -1.10
N SER A 19 8.00 6.45 -0.98
CA SER A 19 8.62 6.19 0.32
C SER A 19 8.77 7.46 1.16
N GLU A 20 9.16 8.58 0.54
CA GLU A 20 9.25 9.89 1.20
C GLU A 20 7.87 10.39 1.66
N GLU A 21 6.86 10.26 0.79
CA GLU A 21 5.48 10.62 1.13
C GLU A 21 4.95 9.78 2.30
N LEU A 22 5.23 8.47 2.28
CA LEU A 22 4.83 7.54 3.33
C LEU A 22 5.50 7.90 4.67
N SER A 23 6.81 8.19 4.66
CA SER A 23 7.53 8.67 5.85
C SER A 23 6.89 9.94 6.42
N SER A 24 6.56 10.91 5.56
CA SER A 24 5.88 12.14 5.97
C SER A 24 4.47 11.91 6.52
N LEU A 25 3.72 10.93 6.00
CA LEU A 25 2.42 10.52 6.54
C LEU A 25 2.56 9.88 7.94
N ILE A 26 3.58 9.04 8.13
CA ILE A 26 3.90 8.42 9.42
C ILE A 26 4.27 9.49 10.45
N ASP A 27 5.16 10.42 10.10
CA ASP A 27 5.59 11.53 11.00
C ASP A 27 4.43 12.43 11.42
N ARG A 28 3.42 12.60 10.55
CA ARG A 28 2.19 13.34 10.84
C ARG A 28 1.16 12.54 11.66
N GLY A 29 1.51 11.34 12.11
CA GLY A 29 0.65 10.49 12.94
C GLY A 29 -0.58 9.94 12.22
N LYS A 30 -0.51 9.79 10.89
CA LYS A 30 -1.60 9.14 10.14
C LYS A 30 -1.69 7.67 10.51
N SER A 31 -2.89 7.09 10.35
CA SER A 31 -3.11 5.65 10.53
C SER A 31 -3.24 4.98 9.17
N PHE A 32 -2.87 3.71 9.08
CA PHE A 32 -2.83 2.97 7.82
C PHE A 32 -3.77 1.77 7.82
N LEU A 33 -4.40 1.51 6.68
CA LEU A 33 -5.16 0.29 6.44
C LEU A 33 -4.49 -0.49 5.30
N VAL A 34 -3.78 -1.56 5.65
CA VAL A 34 -3.20 -2.48 4.67
C VAL A 34 -4.27 -3.49 4.25
N ILE A 35 -4.55 -3.56 2.95
CA ILE A 35 -5.47 -4.55 2.38
C ILE A 35 -4.71 -5.38 1.35
N CYS A 36 -4.78 -6.69 1.50
CA CYS A 36 -4.09 -7.62 0.61
C CYS A 36 -5.00 -8.75 0.12
N HIS A 37 -4.61 -9.38 -1.00
CA HIS A 37 -5.29 -10.58 -1.46
C HIS A 37 -5.08 -11.76 -0.49
N ASN A 38 -6.04 -12.66 -0.41
CA ASN A 38 -6.00 -13.84 0.47
C ASN A 38 -5.37 -15.07 -0.22
N ASP A 39 -4.18 -14.87 -0.80
CA ASP A 39 -3.32 -15.93 -1.30
C ASP A 39 -1.86 -15.74 -0.83
N ALA A 40 -0.94 -16.53 -1.37
CA ALA A 40 0.46 -16.49 -0.93
C ALA A 40 1.14 -15.15 -1.23
N ASP A 41 0.88 -14.53 -2.38
CA ASP A 41 1.55 -13.28 -2.77
C ASP A 41 0.96 -12.09 -2.02
N GLY A 42 -0.37 -12.03 -1.92
CA GLY A 42 -1.07 -11.05 -1.10
C GLY A 42 -0.72 -11.12 0.38
N LEU A 43 -0.67 -12.31 0.98
CA LEU A 43 -0.26 -12.45 2.38
C LEU A 43 1.21 -12.07 2.60
N SER A 44 2.09 -12.41 1.67
CA SER A 44 3.51 -12.07 1.75
C SER A 44 3.75 -10.57 1.61
N SER A 45 3.17 -9.94 0.59
CA SER A 45 3.26 -8.51 0.34
C SER A 45 2.60 -7.69 1.44
N GLY A 46 1.44 -8.13 1.93
CA GLY A 46 0.75 -7.52 3.08
C GLY A 46 1.62 -7.58 4.34
N ALA A 47 2.25 -8.72 4.63
CA ALA A 47 3.16 -8.85 5.77
C ALA A 47 4.41 -7.97 5.65
N ILE A 48 4.98 -7.83 4.45
CA ILE A 48 6.11 -6.92 4.21
C ILE A 48 5.72 -5.48 4.56
N ALA A 49 4.56 -5.01 4.07
CA ALA A 49 4.05 -3.68 4.38
C ALA A 49 3.76 -3.50 5.89
N SER A 50 3.11 -4.48 6.52
CA SER A 50 2.83 -4.46 7.96
C SER A 50 4.11 -4.40 8.81
N VAL A 51 5.13 -5.19 8.46
CA VAL A 51 6.41 -5.20 9.18
C VAL A 51 7.17 -3.89 8.98
N MET A 52 7.10 -3.29 7.80
CA MET A 52 7.66 -1.95 7.56
C MET A 52 6.97 -0.92 8.46
N LEU A 53 5.62 -0.87 8.49
CA LEU A 53 4.88 0.07 9.34
C LEU A 53 5.19 -0.14 10.83
N LEU A 54 5.30 -1.40 11.25
CA LEU A 54 5.65 -1.76 12.63
C LEU A 54 7.04 -1.26 13.01
N ARG A 55 8.03 -1.38 12.11
CA ARG A 55 9.40 -0.90 12.35
C ARG A 55 9.48 0.62 12.49
N GLU A 56 8.66 1.34 11.74
CA GLU A 56 8.53 2.79 11.81
C GLU A 56 7.63 3.28 12.96
N GLY A 57 7.07 2.36 13.77
CA GLY A 57 6.19 2.71 14.89
C GLY A 57 4.83 3.30 14.47
N ALA A 58 4.40 3.06 13.23
CA ALA A 58 3.15 3.57 12.71
C ALA A 58 1.91 2.83 13.26
N SER A 59 0.77 3.53 13.33
CA SER A 59 -0.53 2.93 13.66
C SER A 59 -1.15 2.30 12.42
N PHE A 60 -1.46 1.00 12.45
CA PHE A 60 -2.03 0.33 11.29
C PHE A 60 -2.95 -0.84 11.63
N LEU A 61 -3.81 -1.19 10.66
CA LEU A 61 -4.60 -2.42 10.61
C LEU A 61 -4.32 -3.15 9.29
N THR A 62 -4.25 -4.47 9.32
CA THR A 62 -4.11 -5.30 8.11
C THR A 62 -5.33 -6.21 7.94
N ARG A 63 -5.83 -6.32 6.70
CA ARG A 63 -6.92 -7.23 6.33
C ARG A 63 -6.59 -7.97 5.03
N SER A 64 -6.72 -9.29 5.03
CA SER A 64 -6.78 -10.07 3.79
C SER A 64 -8.21 -10.20 3.30
N VAL A 65 -8.40 -10.09 2.00
CA VAL A 65 -9.71 -10.17 1.32
C VAL A 65 -9.62 -11.10 0.12
N LYS A 66 -10.74 -11.67 -0.31
CA LYS A 66 -10.75 -12.48 -1.55
C LYS A 66 -10.78 -11.62 -2.82
N GLY A 67 -11.15 -10.36 -2.69
CA GLY A 67 -11.21 -9.42 -3.80
C GLY A 67 -11.52 -8.01 -3.30
N ILE A 68 -11.15 -7.01 -4.10
CA ILE A 68 -11.34 -5.60 -3.72
C ILE A 68 -12.82 -5.21 -3.61
N ASP A 69 -13.72 -5.91 -4.30
CA ASP A 69 -15.18 -5.68 -4.19
C ASP A 69 -15.69 -5.84 -2.75
N GLU A 70 -15.03 -6.67 -1.93
CA GLU A 70 -15.39 -6.87 -0.51
C GLU A 70 -15.14 -5.62 0.34
N VAL A 71 -14.30 -4.69 -0.12
CA VAL A 71 -13.85 -3.52 0.65
C VAL A 71 -14.06 -2.19 -0.07
N ILE A 72 -14.48 -2.19 -1.34
CA ILE A 72 -14.52 -0.99 -2.16
C ILE A 72 -15.44 0.11 -1.59
N THR A 73 -16.57 -0.27 -1.00
CA THR A 73 -17.46 0.68 -0.32
C THR A 73 -16.81 1.23 0.93
N SER A 74 -16.18 0.37 1.75
CA SER A 74 -15.47 0.80 2.95
C SER A 74 -14.27 1.69 2.66
N LEU A 75 -13.58 1.47 1.54
CA LEU A 75 -12.47 2.32 1.09
C LEU A 75 -12.95 3.75 0.77
N LYS A 76 -14.15 3.90 0.19
CA LYS A 76 -14.76 5.22 -0.09
C LYS A 76 -15.22 5.96 1.16
N GLU A 77 -15.47 5.22 2.24
CA GLU A 77 -15.99 5.74 3.51
C GLU A 77 -14.92 5.80 4.60
N LEU A 78 -13.63 5.69 4.24
CA LEU A 78 -12.56 5.72 5.22
C LEU A 78 -12.56 7.04 6.02
N PRO A 79 -12.39 6.96 7.35
CA PRO A 79 -12.25 8.15 8.18
C PRO A 79 -11.10 9.04 7.71
N GLU A 80 -11.24 10.34 7.89
CA GLU A 80 -10.17 11.30 7.59
C GLU A 80 -8.89 10.93 8.36
N GLY A 81 -7.77 10.88 7.63
CA GLY A 81 -6.47 10.53 8.20
C GLY A 81 -6.15 9.03 8.27
N VAL A 82 -7.04 8.17 7.76
CA VAL A 82 -6.72 6.76 7.47
C VAL A 82 -6.27 6.63 6.02
N ILE A 83 -5.05 6.13 5.81
CA ILE A 83 -4.43 5.98 4.49
C ILE A 83 -4.50 4.50 4.09
N PRO A 84 -5.21 4.15 3.00
CA PRO A 84 -5.21 2.79 2.51
C PRO A 84 -3.90 2.45 1.78
N ILE A 85 -3.38 1.25 2.02
CA ILE A 85 -2.28 0.63 1.28
C ILE A 85 -2.81 -0.68 0.70
N LEU A 86 -2.84 -0.79 -0.63
CA LEU A 86 -3.28 -1.99 -1.33
C LEU A 86 -2.05 -2.78 -1.79
N THR A 87 -2.00 -4.07 -1.48
CA THR A 87 -0.93 -4.97 -1.94
C THR A 87 -1.53 -6.16 -2.68
N ASP A 88 -1.00 -6.47 -3.86
CA ASP A 88 -1.47 -7.57 -4.74
C ASP A 88 -2.96 -7.45 -5.17
N ILE A 89 -3.56 -6.27 -5.04
CA ILE A 89 -4.94 -5.97 -5.49
C ILE A 89 -5.08 -4.51 -5.92
N GLY A 90 -6.11 -4.21 -6.71
CA GLY A 90 -6.64 -2.85 -6.90
C GLY A 90 -6.14 -2.08 -8.12
N SER A 91 -5.06 -2.51 -8.78
CA SER A 91 -4.54 -1.84 -9.99
C SER A 91 -5.56 -1.76 -11.13
N GLY A 92 -6.45 -2.75 -11.26
CA GLY A 92 -7.52 -2.77 -12.25
C GLY A 92 -8.71 -1.85 -11.97
N TYR A 93 -8.66 -1.04 -10.90
CA TYR A 93 -9.75 -0.16 -10.46
C TYR A 93 -9.33 1.32 -10.47
N LEU A 94 -8.24 1.66 -11.17
CA LEU A 94 -7.69 3.01 -11.27
C LEU A 94 -8.23 3.84 -12.44
N ASP A 95 -8.96 3.20 -13.36
CA ASP A 95 -9.66 3.81 -14.51
C ASP A 95 -11.16 3.99 -14.23
#